data_AF-A0A371YPE3-F1
#
_entry.id   AF-A0A371YPE3-F1
#
_cell.length_a   1.000
_cell.length_b   1.000
_cell.length_c   1.000
_cell.angle_alpha   90.00
_cell.angle_beta   90.00
_cell.angle_gamma   90.00
#
_symmetry.space_group_name_H-M   'P 1'
#
loop_
_entity.id
_entity.type
_entity.pdbx_description
1 polymer ?
#
loop_
_entity_poly.entity_id
_entity_poly.type
_entity_poly.pdbx_seq_one_letter_code
_entity_poly.pdbx_strand_id
1 'polypeptide(L)'
;MDIHFTEDDAVAVFAREKLWSVNIPEEPDSILLHPVPSQEIGNQLVERLKKEAAKRFPKVGQCIADAITLENWNGTQEDHKKYLQENKEWWIETTFLDEVV
;
A
#
# COMPACT_ATOMS: atom_id res chain seq x y z
N MET A 1 31.84 -28.68 29.28
CA MET A 1 31.91 -27.92 28.01
C MET A 1 30.48 -27.48 27.79
N ASP A 2 30.16 -26.37 28.44
CA ASP A 2 28.81 -26.03 28.84
C ASP A 2 28.23 -25.10 27.79
N ILE A 3 27.24 -25.60 27.06
CA ILE A 3 26.53 -24.79 26.09
C ILE A 3 25.49 -23.98 26.86
N HIS A 4 25.91 -22.80 27.33
CA HIS A 4 24.99 -21.78 27.80
C HIS A 4 24.41 -21.07 26.57
N PHE A 5 23.22 -21.51 26.15
CA PHE A 5 22.34 -20.67 25.33
C PHE A 5 21.63 -19.71 26.29
N THR A 6 22.21 -18.53 26.50
CA THR A 6 21.52 -17.45 27.20
C THR A 6 20.40 -16.93 26.32
N GLU A 7 19.21 -16.87 26.93
CA GLU A 7 17.99 -16.20 26.48
C GLU A 7 18.25 -14.73 26.13
N ASP A 8 18.81 -14.48 24.94
CA ASP A 8 18.77 -13.17 24.29
C ASP A 8 17.78 -13.26 23.12
N ASP A 9 16.52 -13.08 23.49
CA ASP A 9 15.32 -12.90 22.68
C ASP A 9 15.38 -11.58 21.87
N ALA A 10 16.49 -11.31 21.18
CA ALA A 10 16.69 -10.10 20.39
C ALA A 10 16.38 -10.34 18.91
N VAL A 11 15.07 -10.43 18.62
CA VAL A 11 14.42 -9.87 17.40
C VAL A 11 15.21 -10.03 16.09
N ALA A 12 15.39 -11.26 15.63
CA ALA A 12 15.67 -11.52 14.22
C ALA A 12 15.01 -12.82 13.79
N VAL A 13 13.76 -13.03 14.21
CA VAL A 13 12.79 -13.74 13.38
C VAL A 13 12.97 -13.14 12.00
N PHE A 14 13.44 -13.94 11.03
CA PHE A 14 13.43 -13.64 9.60
C PHE A 14 12.35 -12.62 9.36
N ALA A 15 12.75 -11.36 9.22
CA ALA A 15 11.82 -10.26 9.10
C ALA A 15 11.09 -10.54 7.81
N ARG A 16 9.94 -11.22 7.91
CA ARG A 16 8.97 -11.35 6.85
C ARG A 16 8.74 -9.92 6.47
N GLU A 17 9.35 -9.48 5.37
CA GLU A 17 9.25 -8.12 4.90
C GLU A 17 7.76 -7.81 4.95
N LYS A 18 7.35 -6.90 5.85
CA LYS A 18 5.93 -6.59 5.98
C LYS A 18 5.58 -5.95 4.65
N LEU A 19 4.95 -6.72 3.78
CA LEU A 19 4.56 -6.27 2.47
C LEU A 19 3.37 -5.34 2.66
N TRP A 20 3.44 -4.19 2.02
CA TRP A 20 2.44 -3.15 2.14
C TRP A 20 1.65 -3.09 0.85
N SER A 21 0.37 -2.74 0.97
CA SER A 21 -0.51 -2.50 -0.15
C SER A 21 -1.47 -1.39 0.17
N VAL A 22 -1.74 -0.54 -0.80
CA VAL A 22 -2.76 0.50 -0.69
C VAL A 22 -4.04 -0.06 -1.26
N ASN A 23 -5.09 -0.08 -0.45
CA ASN A 23 -6.44 -0.33 -0.90
C ASN A 23 -6.93 0.92 -1.63
N ILE A 24 -7.20 0.82 -2.93
CA ILE A 24 -7.74 1.91 -3.76
C ILE A 24 -9.00 1.38 -4.45
N PRO A 25 -10.13 1.38 -3.73
CA PRO A 25 -11.34 0.79 -4.28
C PRO A 25 -11.96 1.72 -5.34
N GLU A 26 -12.22 1.18 -6.53
CA GLU A 26 -12.89 1.91 -7.63
C GLU A 26 -14.38 2.17 -7.32
N GLU A 27 -14.95 1.37 -6.43
CA GLU A 27 -16.31 1.45 -5.91
C GLU A 27 -16.28 1.27 -4.39
N PRO A 28 -17.18 1.90 -3.60
CA PRO A 28 -17.19 1.79 -2.14
C PRO A 28 -17.35 0.35 -1.59
N ASP A 29 -17.85 -0.58 -2.41
CA ASP A 29 -18.00 -2.00 -2.08
C ASP A 29 -16.87 -2.90 -2.62
N SER A 30 -15.93 -2.34 -3.40
CA SER A 30 -14.80 -3.09 -3.96
C SER A 30 -13.59 -3.06 -3.03
N ILE A 31 -12.77 -4.10 -3.06
CA ILE A 31 -11.47 -4.16 -2.37
C ILE A 31 -10.41 -4.34 -3.44
N LEU A 32 -9.59 -3.31 -3.67
CA LEU A 32 -8.55 -3.34 -4.69
C LEU A 32 -7.22 -2.99 -4.05
N LEU A 33 -6.53 -4.03 -3.58
CA LEU A 33 -5.24 -3.91 -2.92
C LEU A 33 -4.15 -3.81 -3.98
N HIS A 34 -3.47 -2.68 -4.02
CA HIS A 34 -2.32 -2.47 -4.88
C HIS A 34 -1.03 -2.50 -4.06
N PRO A 35 -0.12 -3.43 -4.35
CA PRO A 35 1.12 -3.57 -3.58
C PRO A 35 2.02 -2.35 -3.78
N VAL A 36 2.64 -1.91 -2.69
CA VAL A 36 3.61 -0.80 -2.65
C VAL A 36 4.95 -1.29 -2.10
N PRO A 37 6.06 -0.71 -2.57
CA PRO A 37 7.41 -1.13 -2.16
C PRO A 37 7.68 -0.86 -0.67
N SER A 38 7.05 0.18 -0.09
CA SER A 38 7.28 0.61 1.29
C SER A 38 6.03 1.27 1.90
N GLN A 39 5.90 1.19 3.23
CA GLN A 39 4.85 1.89 4.00
C GLN A 39 4.86 3.41 3.74
N GLU A 40 6.05 4.02 3.67
CA GLU A 40 6.19 5.46 3.44
C GLU A 40 5.61 5.89 2.09
N ILE A 41 5.90 5.11 1.03
CA ILE A 41 5.35 5.33 -0.31
C ILE A 41 3.83 5.15 -0.29
N GLY A 42 3.34 4.11 0.39
CA GLY A 42 1.92 3.87 0.57
C GLY A 42 1.19 5.01 1.29
N ASN A 43 1.75 5.55 2.38
CA ASN A 43 1.16 6.69 3.09
C ASN A 43 1.14 7.96 2.24
N GLN A 44 2.25 8.29 1.56
CA GLN A 44 2.30 9.43 0.66
C GLN A 44 1.29 9.30 -0.48
N LEU A 45 1.16 8.10 -1.04
CA LEU A 45 0.16 7.79 -2.06
C LEU A 45 -1.25 8.00 -1.54
N VAL A 46 -1.59 7.39 -0.40
CA VAL A 46 -2.91 7.49 0.24
C VAL A 46 -3.28 8.95 0.48
N GLU A 47 -2.39 9.74 1.09
CA GLU A 47 -2.66 11.15 1.35
C GLU A 47 -2.84 11.98 0.08
N ARG A 48 -2.01 11.73 -0.93
CA ARG A 48 -2.11 12.39 -2.24
C ARG A 48 -3.44 12.04 -2.89
N LEU A 49 -3.74 10.75 -3.03
CA LEU A 49 -4.96 10.24 -3.63
C LEU A 49 -6.22 10.72 -2.88
N LYS A 50 -6.20 10.78 -1.54
CA LYS A 50 -7.27 11.38 -0.72
C LYS A 50 -7.52 12.84 -1.09
N LYS A 51 -6.46 13.65 -1.19
CA LYS A 51 -6.56 15.07 -1.56
C LYS A 51 -7.04 15.23 -3.01
N GLU A 52 -6.55 14.42 -3.92
CA GLU A 52 -6.94 14.44 -5.34
C GLU A 52 -8.40 14.01 -5.52
N ALA A 53 -8.83 12.92 -4.87
CA ALA A 53 -10.21 12.46 -4.89
C ALA A 53 -11.18 13.51 -4.34
N ALA A 54 -10.88 14.09 -3.17
CA ALA A 54 -11.70 15.15 -2.58
C ALA A 54 -11.78 16.40 -3.48
N LYS A 55 -10.70 16.73 -4.20
CA LYS A 55 -10.64 17.87 -5.12
C LYS A 55 -11.38 17.59 -6.44
N ARG A 56 -11.23 16.40 -7.01
CA ARG A 56 -11.85 15.98 -8.29
C ARG A 56 -13.34 15.71 -8.13
N PHE A 57 -13.74 15.09 -7.02
CA PHE A 57 -15.09 14.63 -6.77
C PHE A 57 -15.68 15.31 -5.52
N PRO A 58 -16.37 16.44 -5.64
CA PRO A 58 -16.91 17.15 -4.47
C PRO A 58 -18.05 16.40 -3.75
N LYS A 59 -18.70 15.45 -4.42
CA LYS A 59 -19.79 14.63 -3.84
C LYS A 59 -19.32 13.30 -3.27
N VAL A 60 -18.43 12.60 -3.98
CA VAL A 60 -17.99 11.23 -3.64
C VAL A 60 -16.52 11.13 -3.27
N GLY A 61 -15.76 12.22 -3.41
CA GLY A 61 -14.32 12.24 -3.16
C GLY A 61 -13.96 12.01 -1.70
N GLN A 62 -14.82 12.42 -0.77
CA GLN A 62 -14.65 12.08 0.65
C GLN A 62 -14.85 10.57 0.90
N CYS A 63 -15.79 9.92 0.20
CA CYS A 63 -16.00 8.48 0.29
C CYS A 63 -14.82 7.71 -0.31
N ILE A 64 -14.33 8.14 -1.48
CA ILE A 64 -13.13 7.55 -2.11
C ILE A 64 -11.91 7.75 -1.21
N ALA A 65 -11.73 8.96 -0.68
CA ALA A 65 -10.66 9.27 0.25
C ALA A 65 -10.70 8.36 1.49
N ASP A 66 -11.87 8.20 2.11
CA ASP A 66 -12.01 7.33 3.29
C ASP A 66 -11.73 5.85 2.96
N ALA A 67 -12.12 5.43 1.77
CA ALA A 67 -11.91 4.07 1.29
C ALA A 67 -10.43 3.78 0.94
N ILE A 68 -9.62 4.81 0.65
CA ILE A 68 -8.19 4.65 0.40
C ILE A 68 -7.44 4.47 1.72
N THR A 69 -6.96 3.25 1.96
CA THR A 69 -6.28 2.88 3.20
C THR A 69 -5.01 2.09 2.91
N LEU A 70 -4.01 2.25 3.77
CA LEU A 70 -2.79 1.44 3.70
C LEU A 70 -3.01 0.19 4.54
N GLU A 71 -2.91 -0.97 3.90
CA GLU A 71 -3.11 -2.27 4.53
C GLU A 71 -1.89 -3.17 4.32
N ASN A 72 -1.84 -4.23 5.12
CA ASN A 72 -0.86 -5.28 4.94
C ASN A 72 -1.25 -6.12 3.72
N TRP A 73 -0.28 -6.39 2.86
CA TRP A 73 -0.49 -7.29 1.74
C TRP A 73 -0.73 -8.71 2.26
N ASN A 74 -1.93 -9.22 2.01
CA ASN A 74 -2.34 -10.59 2.38
C ASN A 74 -1.94 -11.64 1.33
N GLY A 75 -1.38 -11.23 0.18
CA GLY A 75 -0.92 -12.15 -0.86
C GLY A 75 0.49 -12.70 -0.61
N THR A 76 1.05 -13.38 -1.60
CA THR A 76 2.44 -13.89 -1.54
C THR A 76 3.44 -12.78 -1.87
N GLN A 77 4.68 -12.92 -1.37
CA GLN A 77 5.78 -12.01 -1.68
C GLN A 77 6.16 -12.01 -3.16
N GLU A 78 6.02 -13.17 -3.82
CA GLU A 78 6.27 -13.30 -5.25
C GLU A 78 5.27 -12.46 -6.06
N ASP A 79 3.99 -12.49 -5.70
CA ASP A 79 2.95 -11.71 -6.37
C ASP A 79 3.14 -10.21 -6.16
N HIS A 80 3.46 -9.80 -4.92
CA HIS A 80 3.80 -8.42 -4.60
C HIS A 80 4.96 -7.90 -5.45
N LYS A 81 6.05 -8.66 -5.52
CA LYS A 81 7.23 -8.29 -6.30
C LYS A 81 6.94 -8.29 -7.79
N LYS A 82 6.20 -9.28 -8.29
CA LYS A 82 5.81 -9.37 -9.69
C LYS A 82 4.97 -8.16 -10.10
N TYR A 83 3.98 -7.79 -9.28
CA TYR A 83 3.18 -6.60 -9.51
C TYR A 83 4.04 -5.33 -9.54
N LEU A 84 4.96 -5.16 -8.58
CA LEU A 84 5.88 -4.02 -8.57
C LEU A 84 6.85 -3.99 -9.76
N GLN A 85 7.18 -5.16 -10.32
CA GLN A 85 8.03 -5.28 -11.51
C GLN A 85 7.26 -4.97 -12.80
N GLU A 86 6.00 -5.40 -12.89
CA GLU A 86 5.12 -5.14 -14.04
C GLU A 86 4.58 -3.71 -14.02
N ASN A 87 4.25 -3.20 -12.83
CA ASN A 87 3.69 -1.88 -12.58
C ASN A 87 4.70 -1.03 -11.80
N LYS A 88 5.87 -0.78 -12.41
CA LYS A 88 6.88 0.08 -11.79
C LYS A 88 6.31 1.47 -11.60
N GLU A 89 6.44 2.00 -10.38
CA GLU A 89 6.08 3.40 -10.09
C GLU A 89 4.60 3.74 -10.34
N TRP A 90 3.73 2.74 -10.34
CA TRP A 90 2.28 2.93 -10.53
C TRP A 90 1.68 3.92 -9.52
N TRP A 91 2.23 3.99 -8.30
CA TRP A 91 1.85 4.96 -7.27
C TRP A 91 2.26 6.41 -7.61
N ILE A 92 3.23 6.61 -8.50
CA ILE A 92 3.62 7.93 -8.98
C ILE A 92 2.68 8.34 -10.12
N GLU A 93 2.41 7.40 -11.04
CA GLU A 93 1.58 7.61 -12.23
C GLU A 93 0.08 7.69 -11.90
N THR A 94 -0.40 6.93 -10.90
CA THR A 94 -1.81 6.91 -10.50
C THR A 94 -2.19 8.22 -9.82
N THR A 95 -3.12 8.95 -10.44
CA THR A 95 -3.73 10.17 -9.89
C THR A 95 -5.19 10.26 -10.32
N PHE A 96 -6.04 10.76 -9.43
CA PHE A 96 -7.43 11.10 -9.79
C PHE A 96 -7.55 12.40 -10.58
N LEU A 97 -6.44 13.12 -10.76
CA LEU A 97 -6.35 14.32 -11.59
C LEU A 97 -6.02 13.99 -13.05
N ASP A 98 -5.84 12.71 -13.41
CA ASP A 98 -5.65 12.32 -14.81
C ASP A 98 -7.00 12.36 -15.54
N GLU A 99 -7.32 13.53 -16.09
CA GLU A 99 -8.24 13.83 -17.19
C GLU A 99 -8.38 15.37 -17.23
N VAL A 100 -8.14 16.14 -18.29
CA VAL A 100 -8.10 15.95 -19.74
C VAL A 100 -7.26 17.13 -20.27
N VAL A 101 -6.36 16.94 -21.24
CA VAL A 101 -5.86 18.06 -22.05
C VAL A 101 -6.80 18.29 -23.23
#